data_AF-A0A8X6NB26-F1
#
_entry.id   AF-A0A8X6NB26-F1
#
_cell.length_a   1.000
_cell.length_b   1.000
_cell.length_c   1.000
_cell.angle_alpha   90.00
_cell.angle_beta   90.00
_cell.angle_gamma   90.00
#
_symmetry.space_group_name_H-M   'P 1'
#
loop_
_entity.id
_entity.type
_entity.pdbx_description
1 polymer ?
#
loop_
_entity_poly.entity_id
_entity_poly.type
_entity_poly.pdbx_seq_one_letter_code
_entity_poly.pdbx_strand_id
1 'polypeptide(L)'
;MAVVIALCQKRSNLKGQVTKLLRAITDEETMDIPQLEAQLEILKKVQDKFEVLKEDYYKSASDEEYLTIEASLSEIDQEIQYLEVRIKTSINKKKLSMFKVIDTVQSREKLNSFDSSRRINLQPILLPED
;
A
#
# COMPACT_ATOMS: atom_id res chain seq x y z
N MET A 1 -5.25 -8.93 39.09
CA MET A 1 -3.89 -9.14 38.53
C MET A 1 -3.84 -10.04 37.30
N ALA A 2 -4.46 -11.23 37.25
CA ALA A 2 -4.37 -12.14 36.09
C ALA A 2 -4.88 -11.56 34.76
N VAL A 3 -5.95 -10.74 34.79
CA VAL A 3 -6.53 -10.09 33.60
C VAL A 3 -5.55 -9.08 32.98
N VAL A 4 -4.97 -8.20 33.80
CA VAL A 4 -4.02 -7.17 33.34
C VAL A 4 -2.77 -7.81 32.72
N ILE A 5 -2.25 -8.90 33.32
CA ILE A 5 -1.10 -9.64 32.77
C ILE A 5 -1.44 -10.23 31.40
N ALA A 6 -2.61 -10.84 31.25
CA ALA A 6 -3.05 -11.42 29.99
C ALA A 6 -3.20 -10.34 28.88
N LEU A 7 -3.74 -9.17 29.22
CA LEU A 7 -3.87 -8.06 28.29
C LEU A 7 -2.50 -7.49 27.88
N CYS A 8 -1.57 -7.35 28.83
CA CYS A 8 -0.18 -6.93 28.55
C CYS A 8 0.53 -7.89 27.58
N GLN A 9 0.25 -9.19 27.70
CA GLN A 9 0.82 -10.19 26.81
C GLN A 9 0.19 -10.17 25.41
N LYS A 10 -1.13 -10.01 25.31
CA LYS A 10 -1.82 -9.76 24.03
C LYS A 10 -1.26 -8.51 23.33
N ARG A 11 -1.08 -7.42 24.07
CA ARG A 11 -0.48 -6.17 23.59
C ARG A 11 0.92 -6.40 23.03
N SER A 12 1.78 -7.08 23.79
CA SER A 12 3.16 -7.35 23.37
C SER A 12 3.22 -8.20 22.09
N ASN A 13 2.33 -9.18 21.95
CA ASN A 13 2.18 -9.96 20.73
C ASN A 13 1.76 -9.10 19.53
N LEU A 14 0.79 -8.18 19.70
CA LEU A 14 0.40 -7.27 18.62
C LEU A 14 1.54 -6.34 18.22
N LYS A 15 2.26 -5.75 19.19
CA LYS A 15 3.46 -4.94 18.90
C LYS A 15 4.50 -5.73 18.09
N GLY A 16 4.70 -7.01 18.43
CA GLY A 16 5.57 -7.90 17.66
C GLY A 16 5.08 -8.15 16.22
N GLN A 17 3.77 -8.28 16.00
CA GLN A 17 3.20 -8.40 14.65
C GLN A 17 3.37 -7.11 13.84
N VAL A 18 3.09 -5.95 14.44
CA VAL A 18 3.28 -4.62 13.81
C VAL A 18 4.74 -4.40 13.45
N THR A 19 5.67 -4.70 14.35
CA THR A 19 7.13 -4.62 14.07
C THR A 19 7.55 -5.52 12.89
N LYS A 20 6.99 -6.74 12.80
CA LYS A 20 7.26 -7.64 11.68
C LYS A 20 6.72 -7.09 10.35
N LEU A 21 5.51 -6.52 10.35
CA LEU A 21 4.94 -5.85 9.19
C LEU A 21 5.81 -4.67 8.75
N LEU A 22 6.27 -3.85 9.69
CA LEU A 22 7.13 -2.69 9.42
C LEU A 22 8.46 -3.10 8.76
N ARG A 23 9.04 -4.23 9.20
CA ARG A 23 10.21 -4.83 8.55
C ARG A 23 9.89 -5.37 7.16
N ALA A 24 8.76 -6.05 7.00
CA ALA A 24 8.34 -6.61 5.72
C ALA A 24 8.14 -5.53 4.64
N ILE A 25 7.67 -4.34 5.03
CA ILE A 25 7.47 -3.21 4.12
C ILE A 25 8.64 -2.22 4.07
N THR A 26 9.79 -2.56 4.67
CA THR A 26 10.95 -1.64 4.70
C THR A 26 11.46 -1.28 3.30
N ASP A 27 11.34 -2.22 2.35
CA ASP A 27 11.64 -2.00 0.93
C ASP A 27 10.40 -2.15 0.04
N GLU A 28 9.34 -1.44 0.39
CA GLU A 28 8.06 -1.41 -0.34
C GLU A 28 8.18 -1.02 -1.83
N GLU A 29 9.26 -0.33 -2.22
CA GLU A 29 9.55 0.04 -3.60
C GLU A 29 9.84 -1.21 -4.46
N THR A 30 10.40 -2.28 -3.87
CA THR A 30 10.63 -3.56 -4.56
C THR A 30 9.39 -4.45 -4.64
N MET A 31 8.40 -4.22 -3.78
CA MET A 31 7.18 -5.04 -3.74
C MET A 31 6.26 -4.69 -4.92
N ASP A 32 5.60 -5.70 -5.49
CA ASP A 32 4.53 -5.47 -6.46
C ASP A 32 3.20 -5.11 -5.78
N ILE A 33 2.20 -4.73 -6.58
CA ILE A 33 0.88 -4.34 -6.06
C ILE A 33 0.22 -5.50 -5.28
N PRO A 34 0.16 -6.75 -5.81
CA PRO A 34 -0.39 -7.88 -5.06
C PRO A 34 0.29 -8.14 -3.71
N GLN A 35 1.62 -8.03 -3.64
CA GLN A 35 2.38 -8.18 -2.41
C GLN A 35 2.03 -7.10 -1.39
N LEU A 36 1.91 -5.84 -1.83
CA LEU A 36 1.48 -4.73 -0.98
C LEU A 36 0.02 -4.91 -0.51
N GLU A 37 -0.87 -5.39 -1.38
CA GLU A 37 -2.26 -5.69 -1.03
C GLU A 37 -2.36 -6.82 0.01
N ALA A 38 -1.51 -7.85 -0.09
CA ALA A 38 -1.41 -8.91 0.91
C ALA A 38 -0.93 -8.38 2.28
N GLN A 39 0.04 -7.47 2.30
CA GLN A 39 0.47 -6.83 3.56
C GLN A 39 -0.66 -6.00 4.18
N LEU A 40 -1.45 -5.31 3.36
CA LEU A 40 -2.61 -4.55 3.83
C LEU A 40 -3.69 -5.45 4.44
N GLU A 41 -3.92 -6.64 3.88
CA GLU A 41 -4.85 -7.63 4.45
C GLU A 41 -4.36 -8.15 5.81
N ILE A 42 -3.06 -8.41 5.95
CA ILE A 42 -2.47 -8.80 7.24
C ILE A 42 -2.61 -7.66 8.25
N LEU A 43 -2.35 -6.42 7.85
CA LEU A 43 -2.50 -5.24 8.71
C LEU A 43 -3.95 -5.07 9.19
N LYS A 44 -4.95 -5.29 8.33
CA LYS A 44 -6.37 -5.27 8.74
C LYS A 44 -6.66 -6.30 9.82
N LYS A 45 -6.15 -7.53 9.69
CA LYS A 45 -6.31 -8.57 10.72
C LYS A 45 -5.63 -8.20 12.05
N VAL A 46 -4.54 -7.43 12.00
CA VAL A 46 -3.88 -6.89 13.20
C VAL A 46 -4.71 -5.77 13.82
N GLN A 47 -5.26 -4.88 13.00
CA GLN A 47 -6.14 -3.79 13.44
C GLN A 47 -7.41 -4.32 14.12
N ASP A 48 -8.07 -5.33 13.54
CA ASP A 48 -9.26 -5.95 14.14
C ASP A 48 -8.95 -6.53 15.54
N LYS A 49 -7.80 -7.22 15.68
CA LYS A 49 -7.36 -7.75 16.99
C LYS A 49 -7.00 -6.64 17.97
N PHE A 50 -6.49 -5.52 17.48
CA PHE A 50 -6.13 -4.37 18.30
C PHE A 50 -7.36 -3.63 18.83
N GLU A 51 -8.42 -3.47 18.01
CA GLU A 51 -9.69 -2.92 18.47
C GLU A 51 -10.34 -3.77 19.57
N VAL A 52 -10.35 -5.10 19.40
CA VAL A 52 -10.81 -6.01 20.44
C VAL A 52 -9.98 -5.86 21.72
N LEU A 53 -8.65 -5.71 21.60
CA LEU A 53 -7.78 -5.50 22.75
C LEU A 53 -8.05 -4.17 23.47
N LYS A 54 -8.28 -3.07 22.72
CA LYS A 54 -8.67 -1.77 23.29
C LYS A 54 -9.94 -1.89 24.10
N GLU A 55 -10.98 -2.52 23.54
CA GLU A 55 -12.23 -2.73 24.24
C GLU A 55 -12.05 -3.57 25.52
N ASP A 56 -11.27 -4.64 25.45
CA ASP A 56 -10.97 -5.49 26.62
C ASP A 56 -10.28 -4.69 27.73
N TYR A 57 -9.36 -3.79 27.36
CA TYR A 57 -8.68 -2.88 28.29
C TYR A 57 -9.64 -1.87 28.91
N TYR A 58 -10.47 -1.19 28.13
CA TYR A 58 -11.41 -0.20 28.65
C TYR A 58 -12.47 -0.81 29.57
N LYS A 59 -12.84 -2.08 29.36
CA LYS A 59 -13.76 -2.81 30.26
C LYS A 59 -13.10 -3.23 31.58
N SER A 60 -11.77 -3.32 31.63
CA SER A 60 -11.03 -3.95 32.73
C SER A 60 -10.10 -3.02 33.51
N ALA A 61 -9.77 -1.85 32.99
CA ALA A 61 -8.81 -0.92 33.58
C ALA A 61 -9.42 -0.13 34.75
N SER A 62 -8.64 0.05 35.81
CA SER A 62 -8.93 1.07 36.83
C SER A 62 -8.48 2.45 36.37
N ASP A 63 -9.01 3.51 37.00
CA ASP A 63 -8.66 4.90 36.68
C ASP A 63 -7.14 5.18 36.80
N GLU A 64 -6.46 4.51 37.74
CA GLU A 64 -5.02 4.65 37.97
C GLU A 64 -4.18 3.97 36.87
N GLU A 65 -4.67 2.87 36.30
CA GLU A 65 -3.99 2.13 35.23
C GLU A 65 -4.31 2.69 33.83
N TYR A 66 -5.42 3.42 33.69
CA TYR A 66 -5.97 3.90 32.42
C TYR A 66 -4.96 4.71 31.61
N LEU A 67 -4.33 5.73 32.20
CA LEU A 67 -3.40 6.61 31.47
C LEU A 67 -2.18 5.87 30.91
N THR A 68 -1.66 4.90 31.66
CA THR A 68 -0.50 4.10 31.24
C THR A 68 -0.86 3.13 30.12
N ILE A 69 -2.03 2.52 30.23
CA ILE A 69 -2.58 1.63 29.20
C ILE A 69 -2.87 2.42 27.92
N GLU A 70 -3.52 3.57 28.04
CA GLU A 70 -3.88 4.44 26.92
C GLU A 70 -2.65 4.89 26.14
N ALA A 71 -1.60 5.35 26.82
CA ALA A 71 -0.35 5.72 26.17
C ALA A 71 0.27 4.55 25.38
N SER A 72 0.22 3.34 25.96
CA SER A 72 0.77 2.13 25.31
C SER A 72 -0.07 1.66 24.12
N LEU A 73 -1.39 1.80 24.18
CA LEU A 73 -2.29 1.48 23.07
C LEU A 73 -2.14 2.52 21.96
N SER A 74 -2.04 3.80 22.31
CA SER A 74 -1.85 4.89 21.35
C SER A 74 -0.58 4.71 20.51
N GLU A 75 0.53 4.24 21.09
CA GLU A 75 1.77 3.92 20.35
C GLU A 75 1.50 2.88 19.23
N ILE A 76 0.81 1.79 19.56
CA ILE A 76 0.50 0.72 18.60
C ILE A 76 -0.49 1.21 17.54
N ASP A 77 -1.48 2.01 17.93
CA ASP A 77 -2.46 2.58 17.01
C ASP A 77 -1.79 3.50 15.97
N GLN A 78 -0.89 4.37 16.41
CA GLN A 78 -0.10 5.24 15.52
C GLN A 78 0.76 4.43 14.54
N GLU A 79 1.40 3.35 15.00
CA GLU A 79 2.18 2.48 14.12
C GLU A 79 1.29 1.78 13.07
N ILE A 80 0.10 1.29 13.46
CA ILE A 80 -0.86 0.68 12.53
C ILE A 80 -1.31 1.69 11.47
N GLN A 81 -1.70 2.90 11.88
CA GLN A 81 -2.13 3.96 10.97
C GLN A 81 -1.00 4.37 10.02
N TYR A 82 0.21 4.50 10.53
CA TYR A 82 1.39 4.80 9.71
C TYR A 82 1.61 3.73 8.64
N LEU A 83 1.56 2.44 9.01
CA LEU A 83 1.69 1.33 8.06
C LEU A 83 0.59 1.35 6.99
N GLU A 84 -0.64 1.62 7.39
CA GLU A 84 -1.79 1.63 6.48
C GLU A 84 -1.63 2.72 5.42
N VAL A 85 -1.32 3.95 5.85
CA VAL A 85 -1.12 5.09 4.95
C VAL A 85 0.06 4.82 4.02
N ARG A 86 1.15 4.29 4.57
CA ARG A 86 2.36 3.98 3.82
C ARG A 86 2.11 2.96 2.70
N ILE A 87 1.51 1.82 3.02
CA ILE A 87 1.18 0.76 2.04
C ILE A 87 0.22 1.29 0.97
N LYS A 88 -0.86 1.97 1.37
CA LYS A 88 -1.84 2.56 0.42
C LYS A 88 -1.18 3.56 -0.52
N THR A 89 -0.26 4.38 0.00
CA THR A 89 0.48 5.37 -0.79
C THR A 89 1.36 4.68 -1.82
N SER A 90 2.10 3.65 -1.43
CA SER A 90 2.96 2.85 -2.31
C SER A 90 2.16 2.16 -3.42
N ILE A 91 0.99 1.59 -3.10
CA ILE A 91 0.06 1.02 -4.09
C ILE A 91 -0.40 2.10 -5.08
N ASN A 92 -0.83 3.27 -4.59
CA ASN A 92 -1.31 4.35 -5.44
C ASN A 92 -0.22 4.89 -6.37
N LYS A 93 1.01 5.07 -5.87
CA LYS A 93 2.16 5.47 -6.68
C LYS A 93 2.43 4.49 -7.82
N LYS A 94 2.42 3.18 -7.53
CA LYS A 94 2.64 2.12 -8.53
C LYS A 94 1.51 2.03 -9.57
N LYS A 95 0.25 2.19 -9.14
CA LYS A 95 -0.89 2.27 -10.08
C LYS A 95 -0.74 3.47 -11.02
N LEU A 96 -0.40 4.64 -10.49
CA LEU A 96 -0.19 5.85 -11.29
C LEU A 96 0.98 5.74 -12.28
N SER A 97 2.10 5.11 -11.89
CA SER A 97 3.23 4.91 -12.82
C SER A 97 2.87 3.96 -13.96
N MET A 98 2.11 2.90 -13.67
CA MET A 98 1.61 1.98 -14.69
C MET A 98 0.71 2.68 -15.73
N PHE A 99 -0.24 3.51 -15.29
CA PHE A 99 -1.09 4.28 -16.20
C PHE A 99 -0.30 5.23 -17.10
N LYS A 100 0.70 5.94 -16.57
CA LYS A 100 1.58 6.83 -17.37
C LYS A 100 2.35 6.07 -18.46
N VAL A 101 2.81 4.86 -18.17
CA VAL A 101 3.48 4.00 -19.15
C VAL A 101 2.51 3.61 -20.26
N ILE A 102 1.28 3.22 -19.91
CA ILE A 102 0.24 2.84 -20.89
C ILE A 102 -0.08 4.02 -21.83
N ASP A 103 -0.29 5.22 -21.29
CA ASP A 103 -0.58 6.41 -22.11
C ASP A 103 0.58 6.72 -23.08
N THR A 104 1.82 6.52 -22.62
CA THR A 104 3.02 6.73 -23.45
C THR A 104 3.12 5.70 -24.57
N VAL A 105 2.85 4.43 -24.27
CA VAL A 105 2.87 3.33 -25.27
C VAL A 105 1.78 3.54 -26.31
N GLN A 106 0.55 3.84 -25.88
CA GLN A 106 -0.56 4.12 -26.81
C GLN A 106 -0.29 5.34 -27.69
N SER A 107 0.34 6.38 -27.15
CA SER A 107 0.72 7.57 -27.92
C SER A 107 1.80 7.25 -28.96
N ARG A 108 2.76 6.38 -28.63
CA ARG A 108 3.79 5.88 -29.57
C ARG A 108 3.22 4.97 -30.65
N GLU A 109 2.30 4.08 -30.31
CA GLU A 109 1.64 3.20 -31.29
C GLU A 109 0.82 4.00 -32.31
N LYS A 110 0.10 5.04 -31.85
CA LYS A 110 -0.61 5.97 -32.74
C LYS A 110 0.33 6.70 -33.70
N LEU A 111 1.48 7.18 -33.22
CA LEU A 111 2.54 7.80 -34.04
C LEU A 111 3.11 6.83 -35.07
N ASN A 112 3.42 5.60 -34.68
CA ASN A 112 3.99 4.58 -35.57
C ASN A 112 3.00 4.12 -36.66
N SER A 113 1.70 4.08 -36.37
CA SER A 113 0.68 3.76 -37.39
C SER A 113 0.48 4.90 -38.41
N PHE A 114 0.72 6.15 -37.99
CA PHE A 114 0.61 7.31 -38.86
C PHE A 114 1.72 7.34 -39.93
N ASP A 115 2.95 6.98 -39.55
CA ASP A 115 4.09 6.91 -40.49
C ASP A 115 3.95 5.78 -41.52
N SER A 116 3.31 4.67 -41.15
CA SER A 116 3.10 3.53 -42.05
C SER A 116 2.11 3.83 -43.18
N SER A 117 1.24 4.83 -43.02
CA SER A 117 0.21 5.18 -44.02
C SER A 117 0.65 6.20 -45.07
N ARG A 118 1.89 6.74 -45.01
CA ARG A 118 2.39 7.80 -45.92
C ARG A 118 3.43 7.34 -46.95
N ARG A 119 3.54 6.04 -47.25
CA ARG A 119 4.27 5.60 -48.45
C ARG A 119 3.41 5.82 -49.70
N ILE A 120 3.29 7.08 -50.11
CA ILE A 120 2.71 7.44 -51.40
C ILE A 120 3.69 6.92 -52.46
N ASN A 121 3.30 5.86 -53.16
CA ASN A 121 4.04 5.32 -54.29
C ASN A 121 3.87 6.29 -55.46
N LEU A 122 4.72 7.32 -55.52
CA LEU A 122 4.74 8.28 -56.63
C LEU A 122 5.24 7.55 -57.88
N GLN A 123 4.30 7.17 -58.75
CA GLN A 123 4.66 6.69 -60.08
C GLN A 123 5.34 7.84 -60.86
N PRO A 124 6.42 7.58 -61.62
CA PRO A 124 7.07 8.62 -62.40
C PRO A 124 6.09 9.21 -63.42
N ILE A 125 5.88 10.52 -63.35
CA ILE A 125 5.13 11.25 -64.39
C ILE A 125 6.04 11.30 -65.61
N LEU A 126 5.67 10.56 -66.66
CA LEU A 126 6.28 10.73 -67.98
C LEU A 126 5.78 12.06 -68.54
N LEU A 127 6.70 13.01 -68.68
CA LEU A 127 6.47 14.23 -69.46
C LEU A 127 6.33 13.84 -70.93
N PRO A 128 5.33 14.36 -71.66
CA PRO A 128 5.24 14.14 -73.09
C PRO A 128 6.42 14.83 -73.79
N GLU A 129 7.10 14.09 -74.67
CA GLU A 129 8.06 14.67 -75.61
C GLU A 129 7.27 15.34 -76.75
N ASP A 130 7.51 16.66 -76.87
CA ASP A 130 7.15 17.66 -77.91
C ASP A 130 5.68 17.79 -78.38
#